data_AF-A0A933K146-F1
#
_entry.id   AF-A0A933K146-F1
#
_cell.length_a   1.000
_cell.length_b   1.000
_cell.length_c   1.000
_cell.angle_alpha   90.00
_cell.angle_beta   90.00
_cell.angle_gamma   90.00
#
_symmetry.space_group_name_H-M   'P 1'
#
loop_
_entity.id
_entity.type
_entity.pdbx_description
1 polymer ?
#
loop_
_entity_poly.entity_id
_entity_poly.type
_entity_poly.pdbx_seq_one_letter_code
_entity_poly.pdbx_strand_id
1 'polypeptide(L)'
;MARTTIDIDDPILRDLKRLRAKRKTTLGRLVSDLLAEVLHSALDRKPARPEFTWQTKTMGARVDLRDKEALWHAMESRRRDDEPA
;
A
#
# COMPACT_ATOMS: atom_id res chain seq x y z
N MET A 1 -2.37 -18.18 -23.63
CA MET A 1 -1.10 -18.33 -22.89
C MET A 1 0.01 -17.84 -23.81
N ALA A 2 0.87 -16.94 -23.35
CA ALA A 2 2.02 -16.49 -24.12
C ALA A 2 3.15 -17.52 -24.03
N ARG A 3 3.89 -17.76 -25.11
CA ARG A 3 5.08 -18.60 -25.12
C ARG A 3 6.29 -17.69 -25.23
N THR A 4 7.16 -17.76 -24.24
CA THR A 4 8.37 -16.95 -24.16
C THR A 4 9.56 -17.87 -23.98
N THR A 5 10.63 -17.60 -24.72
CA THR A 5 11.94 -18.24 -24.52
C THR A 5 12.74 -17.35 -23.58
N ILE A 6 13.20 -17.91 -22.47
CA ILE A 6 14.03 -17.23 -21.49
C ILE A 6 15.29 -18.07 -21.26
N ASP A 7 16.43 -17.42 -21.08
CA ASP A 7 17.65 -18.10 -20.68
C ASP A 7 17.60 -18.40 -19.18
N ILE A 8 17.93 -19.64 -18.81
CA ILE A 8 17.93 -20.11 -17.42
C ILE A 8 19.25 -20.85 -17.20
N ASP A 9 19.97 -20.49 -16.15
CA ASP A 9 21.23 -21.15 -15.80
C ASP A 9 21.03 -22.66 -15.55
N ASP A 10 22.00 -23.46 -15.98
CA ASP A 10 21.98 -24.92 -15.87
C ASP A 10 21.71 -25.46 -14.44
N PRO A 11 22.27 -24.88 -13.35
CA PRO A 11 21.96 -25.31 -12.00
C PRO A 11 20.48 -25.13 -11.66
N ILE A 12 19.90 -23.99 -12.05
CA ILE A 12 18.49 -23.66 -11.78
C ILE A 12 17.58 -24.60 -12.58
N LEU A 13 17.91 -24.84 -13.86
CA LEU A 13 17.15 -25.76 -14.70
C LEU A 13 17.15 -27.19 -14.14
N ARG A 14 18.27 -27.65 -13.57
CA ARG A 14 18.36 -28.96 -12.90
C ARG A 14 17.43 -29.04 -11.69
N ASP A 15 17.38 -28.00 -10.87
CA ASP A 15 16.52 -27.97 -9.68
C ASP A 15 15.04 -27.88 -10.05
N LEU A 16 14.68 -27.11 -11.07
CA LEU A 16 13.32 -27.09 -11.62
C LEU A 16 12.88 -28.46 -12.14
N LYS A 17 13.77 -29.21 -12.81
CA LYS A 17 13.48 -30.58 -13.26
C LYS A 17 13.27 -31.54 -12.09
N ARG A 18 14.07 -31.45 -11.03
CA ARG A 18 13.89 -32.25 -9.81
C ARG A 18 12.56 -31.93 -9.12
N LEU A 19 12.21 -30.64 -9.03
CA LEU A 19 10.98 -30.20 -8.40
C LEU A 19 9.74 -30.63 -9.21
N ARG A 20 9.83 -30.56 -10.55
CA ARG A 20 8.83 -31.09 -11.46
C ARG A 20 8.55 -32.58 -11.21
N ALA A 21 9.60 -33.40 -11.06
CA ALA A 21 9.46 -34.82 -10.79
C ALA A 21 8.71 -35.10 -9.48
N LYS A 22 8.95 -34.29 -8.43
CA LYS A 22 8.24 -34.39 -7.15
C LYS A 22 6.75 -34.01 -7.26
N ARG A 23 6.43 -32.92 -7.97
CA ARG A 23 5.04 -32.40 -8.06
C ARG A 23 4.20 -33.04 -9.17
N LYS A 24 4.77 -33.88 -10.04
CA LYS A 24 4.11 -34.51 -11.20
C LYS A 24 3.41 -33.51 -12.14
N THR A 25 3.99 -32.32 -12.32
CA THR A 25 3.44 -31.27 -13.21
C THR A 25 4.29 -31.08 -14.48
N THR A 26 3.86 -30.19 -15.38
CA THR A 26 4.66 -29.76 -16.53
C THR A 26 5.65 -28.65 -16.11
N LEU A 27 6.81 -28.59 -16.77
CA LEU A 27 7.84 -27.60 -16.45
C LEU A 27 7.32 -26.16 -16.61
N GLY A 28 6.60 -25.89 -17.72
CA GLY A 28 6.02 -24.57 -17.97
C GLY A 28 5.04 -24.14 -16.88
N ARG A 29 4.16 -25.04 -16.42
CA ARG A 29 3.21 -24.71 -15.34
C ARG A 29 3.92 -24.44 -14.02
N LEU A 30 4.91 -25.29 -13.67
CA LEU A 30 5.73 -25.08 -12.48
C LEU A 30 6.44 -23.72 -12.48
N VAL A 31 7.04 -23.36 -13.61
CA VAL A 31 7.73 -22.06 -13.76
C VAL A 31 6.74 -20.91 -13.69
N SER A 32 5.58 -21.00 -14.35
CA SER A 32 4.54 -19.99 -14.27
C SER A 32 4.03 -19.78 -12.84
N ASP A 33 3.78 -20.85 -12.09
CA ASP A 33 3.29 -20.78 -10.71
C ASP A 33 4.34 -20.12 -9.79
N LEU A 34 5.62 -20.54 -9.90
CA LEU A 34 6.71 -19.97 -9.11
C LEU A 34 6.94 -18.49 -9.46
N LEU A 35 6.88 -18.14 -10.75
CA LEU A 35 7.05 -16.76 -11.19
C LEU A 35 5.90 -15.88 -10.71
N ALA A 36 4.66 -16.39 -10.71
CA ALA A 36 3.50 -15.67 -10.20
C ALA A 36 3.65 -15.35 -8.70
N GLU A 37 4.11 -16.30 -7.89
CA GLU A 37 4.34 -16.11 -6.45
C GLU A 37 5.41 -15.04 -6.18
N VAL A 38 6.53 -15.10 -6.91
CA VAL A 38 7.61 -14.11 -6.78
C VAL A 38 7.16 -12.73 -7.26
N LEU A 39 6.46 -12.64 -8.39
CA LEU A 39 5.94 -11.36 -8.88
C LEU A 39 4.89 -10.77 -7.94
N HIS A 40 4.00 -11.60 -7.39
CA HIS A 40 3.02 -11.14 -6.41
C HIS A 40 3.72 -10.56 -5.18
N SER A 41 4.69 -11.29 -4.60
CA SER A 41 5.44 -10.79 -3.44
C SER A 41 6.31 -9.56 -3.76
N ALA A 42 6.87 -9.46 -4.96
CA ALA A 42 7.69 -8.33 -5.38
C ALA A 42 6.86 -7.07 -5.70
N LEU A 43 5.69 -7.24 -6.32
CA LEU A 43 4.79 -6.14 -6.73
C LEU A 43 3.87 -5.69 -5.58
N ASP A 44 3.49 -6.58 -4.67
CA ASP A 44 2.74 -6.23 -3.45
C ASP A 44 3.61 -5.68 -2.33
N ARG A 45 4.91 -5.50 -2.56
CA ARG A 45 5.67 -4.43 -1.89
C ARG A 45 5.18 -3.06 -2.39
N LYS A 46 3.88 -2.78 -2.25
CA LYS A 46 3.43 -1.40 -2.11
C LYS A 46 4.20 -0.84 -0.91
N PRO A 47 4.79 0.37 -1.00
CA PRO A 47 5.26 1.03 0.20
C PRO A 47 4.12 0.94 1.21
N ALA A 48 4.41 0.46 2.42
CA ALA A 48 3.41 0.33 3.46
C ALA A 48 2.59 1.61 3.43
N ARG A 49 1.32 1.50 3.01
CA ARG A 49 0.46 2.67 2.87
C ARG A 49 0.55 3.32 4.25
N PRO A 50 1.03 4.59 4.35
CA PRO A 50 1.27 5.16 5.66
C PRO A 50 0.00 4.97 6.46
N GLU A 51 0.13 4.29 7.60
CA GLU A 51 -1.02 4.02 8.44
C GLU A 51 -1.70 5.35 8.68
N PHE A 52 -2.99 5.40 8.33
CA PHE A 52 -3.75 6.62 8.48
C PHE A 52 -3.74 7.00 9.96
N THR A 53 -2.92 8.00 10.28
CA THR A 53 -2.69 8.44 11.65
C THR A 53 -3.44 9.74 11.84
N TRP A 54 -4.44 9.72 12.73
CA TRP A 54 -5.13 10.94 13.13
C TRP A 54 -4.13 11.90 13.77
N GLN A 55 -3.91 13.05 13.13
CA GLN A 55 -3.12 14.13 13.71
C GLN A 55 -3.95 14.79 14.81
N THR A 56 -3.65 14.48 16.07
CA THR A 56 -4.27 15.11 17.23
C THR A 56 -3.26 15.98 17.96
N LYS A 57 -3.66 17.19 18.35
CA LYS A 57 -2.88 18.10 19.18
C LYS A 57 -3.81 18.74 20.20
N THR A 58 -3.39 18.79 21.46
CA THR A 58 -4.15 19.50 22.50
C THR A 58 -4.10 21.00 22.21
N MET A 59 -5.17 21.53 21.64
CA MET A 59 -5.28 22.92 21.19
C MET A 59 -5.69 23.88 22.31
N GLY A 60 -6.04 23.37 23.50
CA GLY A 60 -6.54 24.17 24.62
C GLY A 60 -7.78 24.96 24.23
N ALA A 61 -8.91 24.27 24.05
CA ALA A 61 -10.14 24.85 23.52
C ALA A 61 -10.56 26.09 24.33
N ARG A 62 -10.57 27.25 23.66
CA ARG A 62 -10.99 28.54 24.24
C ARG A 62 -12.50 28.79 24.13
N VAL A 63 -13.19 27.88 23.48
CA VAL A 63 -14.62 27.95 23.17
C VAL A 63 -15.22 26.58 23.45
N ASP A 64 -16.37 26.55 24.12
CA ASP A 64 -17.14 25.32 24.27
C ASP A 64 -17.81 24.96 22.95
N LEU A 65 -17.40 23.85 22.35
CA LEU A 65 -17.94 23.37 21.07
C LEU A 65 -19.38 22.86 21.18
N ARG A 66 -19.91 22.67 22.39
CA ARG A 66 -21.31 22.30 22.63
C ARG A 66 -22.24 23.51 22.58
N ASP A 67 -21.70 24.70 22.77
CA ASP A 67 -22.43 25.96 22.62
C ASP A 67 -22.30 26.44 21.17
N LYS A 68 -23.37 26.22 20.41
CA LYS A 68 -23.46 26.60 19.00
C LYS A 68 -23.24 28.11 18.81
N GLU A 69 -23.80 28.94 19.68
CA GLU A 69 -23.71 30.41 19.54
C GLU A 69 -22.30 30.89 19.85
N ALA A 70 -21.67 30.36 20.91
CA ALA A 70 -20.28 30.66 21.24
C ALA A 70 -19.30 30.28 20.10
N LEU A 71 -19.55 29.16 19.42
CA LEU A 71 -18.78 28.73 18.25
C LEU A 71 -18.94 29.68 17.07
N TRP A 72 -20.18 30.05 16.71
CA TRP A 72 -20.44 30.97 15.60
C TRP A 72 -19.83 32.34 15.84
N HIS A 73 -19.95 32.87 17.07
CA HIS A 73 -19.29 34.12 17.44
C HIS A 73 -17.77 34.06 17.28
N ALA A 74 -17.13 32.99 17.77
CA ALA A 74 -15.68 32.84 17.65
C ALA A 74 -15.20 32.71 16.19
N MET A 75 -15.99 32.07 15.32
CA MET A 75 -15.70 31.97 13.90
C MET A 75 -15.82 33.32 13.18
N GLU A 76 -16.84 34.12 13.52
CA GLU A 76 -17.08 35.44 12.92
C GLU A 76 -16.10 36.51 13.42
N SER A 77 -15.71 36.47 14.70
CA SER A 77 -14.71 37.40 15.27
C SER A 77 -13.36 37.26 14.59
N ARG A 78 -12.91 36.03 14.30
CA ARG A 78 -11.65 35.78 13.59
C ARG A 78 -11.67 36.31 12.15
N ARG A 79 -12.81 36.24 11.45
CA ARG A 79 -12.94 36.72 10.07
C ARG A 79 -12.73 38.23 9.95
N ARG A 80 -13.12 39.00 10.96
CA ARG A 80 -12.94 40.47 10.97
C ARG A 80 -11.51 40.92 11.24
N ASP A 81 -10.70 40.12 11.92
CA ASP A 81 -9.29 40.45 12.19
C ASP A 81 -8.38 40.21 10.96
N ASP A 82 -8.85 39.43 9.98
CA ASP A 82 -8.12 39.08 8.75
C ASP A 82 -8.56 39.90 7.51
N GLU A 83 -9.44 40.90 7.66
CA GLU A 83 -9.90 41.76 6.56
C GLU A 83 -9.04 43.05 6.50
N PRO A 84 -8.21 43.27 5.46
CA PRO A 84 -7.45 44.51 5.34
C PRO A 84 -8.41 45.66 4.99
N ALA A 85 -8.25 46.78 5.71
CA ALA A 85 -8.97 48.03 5.52
C ALA A 85 -8.83 48.62 4.10
#